data_AF-A0A0F9CWQ1-F1
#
_entry.id   AF-A0A0F9CWQ1-F1
#
_cell.length_a   1.000
_cell.length_b   1.000
_cell.length_c   1.000
_cell.angle_alpha   90.00
_cell.angle_beta   90.00
_cell.angle_gamma   90.00
#
_symmetry.space_group_name_H-M   'P 1'
#
loop_
_entity.id
_entity.type
_entity.pdbx_description
1 polymer ?
#
loop_
_entity_poly.entity_id
_entity_poly.type
_entity_poly.pdbx_seq_one_letter_code
_entity_poly.pdbx_strand_id
1 'polypeptide(L)' 'AEDAVRAMLPYIAAHLSAGGRLNQVTRHMLGLFAGRPGAREWRRILSEGAHKPGAGPELVEHALARVAQAAAPLPAD' A
#
# COMPACT_ATOMS: atom_id res chain seq x y z
N ALA A 1 -7.56 -8.05 -4.13
CA ALA A 1 -6.13 -7.66 -4.11
C ALA A 1 -5.70 -7.27 -2.70
N GLU A 2 -6.64 -6.74 -1.92
CA GLU A 2 -6.58 -6.40 -0.51
C GLU A 2 -5.97 -7.52 0.32
N ASP A 3 -6.46 -8.76 0.18
CA ASP A 3 -5.92 -9.90 0.94
C ASP A 3 -4.46 -10.21 0.58
N ALA A 4 -4.08 -10.05 -0.70
CA ALA A 4 -2.69 -10.20 -1.12
C ALA A 4 -1.80 -9.10 -0.51
N VAL A 5 -2.28 -7.85 -0.41
CA VAL A 5 -1.57 -6.79 0.30
C VAL A 5 -1.41 -7.13 1.78
N ARG A 6 -2.46 -7.61 2.45
CA ARG A 6 -2.41 -8.01 3.86
C ARG A 6 -1.43 -9.18 4.08
N ALA A 7 -1.43 -10.15 3.18
CA ALA A 7 -0.51 -11.28 3.19
C ALA A 7 0.97 -10.87 2.98
N MET A 8 1.22 -9.71 2.36
CA MET A 8 2.56 -9.15 2.21
C MET A 8 3.07 -8.42 3.45
N LEU A 9 2.22 -8.03 4.40
CA LEU A 9 2.65 -7.25 5.59
C LEU A 9 3.69 -7.99 6.45
N PRO A 10 3.56 -9.30 6.75
CA PRO A 10 4.60 -10.03 7.47
C PRO A 10 5.93 -10.09 6.71
N TYR A 11 5.89 -10.25 5.38
CA TYR A 11 7.08 -10.23 4.54
C TYR A 11 7.76 -8.86 4.55
N ILE A 12 6.97 -7.78 4.45
CA ILE A 12 7.48 -6.41 4.54
C ILE A 12 8.14 -6.17 5.90
N ALA A 13 7.50 -6.58 7.00
CA ALA A 13 8.07 -6.44 8.34
C ALA A 13 9.40 -7.19 8.46
N ALA A 14 9.48 -8.44 8.01
CA ALA A 14 10.70 -9.22 8.01
C ALA A 14 11.81 -8.59 7.14
N HIS A 15 11.47 -8.08 5.95
CA HIS A 15 12.40 -7.40 5.05
C HIS A 15 13.00 -6.15 5.69
N LEU A 16 12.16 -5.35 6.37
CA LEU A 16 12.61 -4.15 7.09
C LEU A 16 13.50 -4.50 8.28
N SER A 17 13.15 -5.52 9.08
CA SER A 17 13.98 -6.00 10.18
C SER A 17 15.34 -6.53 9.72
N ALA A 18 15.44 -7.03 8.49
CA ALA A 18 16.69 -7.45 7.88
C ALA A 18 17.52 -6.28 7.29
N GLY A 19 17.11 -5.03 7.50
CA GLY A 19 17.79 -3.84 6.97
C GLY A 19 17.38 -3.46 5.54
N GLY A 20 16.39 -4.15 4.97
CA GLY A 20 15.79 -3.80 3.69
C GLY A 20 14.98 -2.50 3.75
N ARG A 21 14.71 -1.91 2.59
CA ARG A 21 13.90 -0.68 2.47
C ARG A 21 12.51 -1.00 1.92
N LEU A 22 11.49 -0.30 2.41
CA LEU A 22 10.10 -0.51 2.01
C LEU A 22 9.89 -0.43 0.49
N ASN A 23 10.50 0.55 -0.18
CA ASN A 23 10.41 0.74 -1.63
C ASN A 23 10.94 -0.44 -2.47
N GLN A 24 11.83 -1.29 -1.93
CA GLN A 24 12.32 -2.47 -2.64
C GLN A 24 11.20 -3.50 -2.86
N VAL A 25 10.25 -3.56 -1.93
CA VAL A 25 9.06 -4.42 -2.01
C VAL A 25 7.92 -3.69 -2.73
N THR A 26 7.55 -2.51 -2.25
CA THR A 26 6.31 -1.82 -2.69
C THR A 26 6.35 -1.34 -4.13
N ARG A 27 7.54 -1.17 -4.74
CA ARG A 27 7.65 -0.85 -6.19
C ARG A 27 6.98 -1.89 -7.09
N HIS A 28 6.93 -3.14 -6.66
CA HIS A 28 6.25 -4.23 -7.37
C HIS A 28 4.73 -4.25 -7.14
N MET A 29 4.26 -3.53 -6.13
CA MET A 29 2.87 -3.51 -5.70
C MET A 29 2.09 -2.32 -6.29
N LEU A 30 2.75 -1.39 -6.98
CA LEU A 30 2.15 -0.14 -7.48
C LEU A 30 0.99 -0.37 -8.48
N GLY A 31 1.01 -1.50 -9.18
CA GLY A 31 0.00 -1.88 -10.17
C GLY A 31 -1.19 -2.68 -9.64
N LEU A 32 -1.19 -3.09 -8.36
CA LEU A 32 -2.14 -4.07 -7.81
C LEU A 32 -3.62 -3.67 -7.95
N PHE A 33 -3.91 -2.38 -8.01
CA PHE A 33 -5.26 -1.85 -8.06
C PHE A 33 -5.60 -1.17 -9.39
N ALA A 34 -4.83 -1.40 -10.47
CA ALA A 34 -5.07 -0.76 -11.77
C ALA A 34 -6.55 -0.86 -12.21
N GLY A 35 -7.11 0.26 -12.69
CA GLY A 35 -8.51 0.34 -13.12
C GLY A 35 -9.55 0.45 -12.00
N ARG A 36 -9.16 0.41 -10.71
CA ARG A 36 -10.09 0.48 -9.57
C ARG A 36 -10.16 1.89 -8.97
N PRO A 37 -11.30 2.28 -8.35
CA PRO A 37 -11.35 3.44 -7.47
C PRO A 37 -10.23 3.40 -6.42
N GLY A 38 -9.58 4.54 -6.15
CA GLY A 38 -8.46 4.64 -5.20
C GLY A 38 -7.09 4.21 -5.73
N ALA A 39 -6.98 3.63 -6.93
CA ALA A 39 -5.70 3.16 -7.49
C ALA A 39 -4.64 4.26 -7.64
N ARG A 40 -5.06 5.48 -8.01
CA ARG A 40 -4.17 6.63 -8.12
C ARG A 40 -3.57 7.01 -6.76
N GLU A 41 -4.41 7.01 -5.73
CA GLU A 41 -4.02 7.39 -4.38
C GLU A 41 -3.10 6.34 -3.75
N TRP A 42 -3.41 5.05 -3.96
CA TRP A 42 -2.51 3.94 -3.65
C TRP A 42 -1.09 4.15 -4.20
N ARG A 43 -0.99 4.43 -5.51
CA ARG A 43 0.30 4.66 -6.16
C ARG A 43 1.02 5.88 -5.60
N ARG A 44 0.29 6.98 -5.37
CA ARG A 44 0.84 8.23 -4.86
C ARG A 44 1.48 8.04 -3.49
N ILE A 45 0.73 7.50 -2.53
CA ILE A 45 1.19 7.27 -1.15
C ILE A 45 2.46 6.42 -1.13
N LEU A 46 2.47 5.30 -1.87
CA LEU A 46 3.61 4.41 -1.88
C LEU A 46 4.84 5.03 -2.55
N SER A 47 4.67 5.68 -3.71
CA SER A 47 5.79 6.31 -4.40
C SER A 47 6.41 7.47 -3.61
N GLU A 48 5.58 8.30 -2.96
CA GLU A 48 6.03 9.45 -2.18
C GLU A 48 6.57 9.07 -0.79
N GLY A 49 6.09 7.97 -0.19
CA GLY A 49 6.45 7.59 1.17
C GLY A 49 7.52 6.51 1.27
N ALA A 50 7.48 5.48 0.42
CA ALA A 50 8.22 4.23 0.69
C ALA A 50 9.74 4.34 0.57
N HIS A 51 10.25 5.42 -0.04
CA HIS A 51 11.67 5.68 -0.14
C HIS A 51 12.25 6.39 1.10
N LYS A 52 11.40 6.96 1.96
CA LYS A 52 11.84 7.76 3.11
C LYS A 52 12.46 6.88 4.20
N PRO A 53 13.47 7.39 4.94
CA PRO A 53 13.95 6.73 6.15
C PRO A 53 12.78 6.49 7.13
N GLY A 54 12.74 5.30 7.73
CA GLY A 54 11.70 4.94 8.71
C GLY A 54 10.33 4.58 8.12
N ALA A 55 10.17 4.53 6.79
CA ALA A 55 8.92 4.07 6.19
C ALA A 55 8.70 2.57 6.48
N GLY A 56 7.56 2.23 7.07
CA GLY A 56 7.20 0.88 7.49
C GLY A 56 5.87 0.36 6.92
N PRO A 57 5.39 -0.79 7.42
CA PRO A 57 4.16 -1.44 6.97
C PRO A 57 2.91 -0.54 7.07
N GLU A 58 2.89 0.40 8.01
CA GLU A 58 1.81 1.36 8.23
C GLU A 58 1.53 2.25 7.01
N LEU A 59 2.55 2.55 6.20
CA LEU A 59 2.36 3.27 4.94
C LEU A 59 1.54 2.45 3.93
N VAL A 60 1.74 1.13 3.92
CA VAL A 60 1.01 0.20 3.05
C VAL A 60 -0.43 0.03 3.53
N GLU A 61 -0.63 -0.07 4.84
CA GLU A 61 -1.97 -0.11 5.44
C GLU A 61 -2.74 1.19 5.17
N HIS A 62 -2.08 2.35 5.31
CA HIS A 62 -2.67 3.64 4.97
C HIS A 62 -3.09 3.71 3.49
N ALA A 63 -2.21 3.30 2.57
CA ALA A 63 -2.53 3.23 1.15
C ALA A 63 -3.72 2.28 0.88
N LEU A 64 -3.77 1.12 1.55
CA LEU A 64 -4.83 0.14 1.41
C LEU A 64 -6.19 0.68 1.89
N ALA A 65 -6.20 1.40 3.02
CA ALA A 65 -7.40 2.05 3.55
C ALA A 65 -7.99 3.06 2.56
N ARG A 66 -7.15 3.78 1.81
CA ARG A 66 -7.61 4.72 0.77
C ARG A 66 -8.29 4.03 -0.40
N VAL A 67 -7.83 2.83 -0.78
CA VAL A 67 -8.50 2.00 -1.79
C VAL A 67 -9.87 1.55 -1.26
N ALA A 68 -9.93 1.05 -0.03
CA ALA A 68 -11.19 0.58 0.56
C ALA A 68 -12.24 1.69 0.67
N GLN A 69 -11.85 2.88 1.13
CA GLN A 69 -12.73 4.04 1.20
C GLN A 69 -13.24 4.50 -0.17
N ALA A 70 -12.38 4.47 -1.19
CA ALA A 70 -12.78 4.85 -2.55
C ALA A 70 -13.70 3.81 -3.22
N ALA A 71 -13.68 2.56 -2.76
CA ALA A 71 -14.53 1.49 -3.25
C ALA A 71 -15.89 1.43 -2.54
N ALA A 72 -16.04 2.08 -1.38
CA ALA A 72 -17.32 2.14 -0.69
C ALA A 72 -18.32 2.94 -1.55
N PRO A 73 -19.55 2.43 -1.76
CA PRO A 73 -20.58 3.21 -2.42
C PRO A 73 -20.86 4.48 -1.60
N LEU A 74 -21.13 5.59 -2.29
CA LEU A 74 -21.62 6.79 -1.63
C LEU A 74 -22.85 6.42 -0.80
N PRO A 75 -22.99 6.92 0.44
CA PRO A 75 -24.23 6.73 1.19
C PRO A 75 -25.38 7.22 0.33
N ALA A 76 -26.42 6.39 0.19
CA ALA A 76 -27.65 6.82 -0.44
C ALA A 76 -28.28 7.89 0.46
N ASP A 77 -28.48 9.08 -0.10
CA ASP A 77 -29.22 10.17 0.54
C ASP A 77 -30.68 9.79 0.79
#